data_AF-A0A1C4LEK8-F1
#
_entry.id   AF-A0A1C4LEK8-F1
#
_cell.length_a   1.000
_cell.length_b   1.000
_cell.length_c   1.000
_cell.angle_alpha   90.00
_cell.angle_beta   90.00
_cell.angle_gamma   90.00
#
_symmetry.space_group_name_H-M   'P 1'
#
loop_
_entity.id
_entity.type
_entity.pdbx_description
1 polymer ?
#
loop_
_entity_poly.entity_id
_entity_poly.type
_entity_poly.pdbx_seq_one_letter_code
_entity_poly.pdbx_strand_id
1 'polypeptide(L)'
;MHRQSVVSLISRARRVLAVAAAGGALVSVTACGSEETGGGEGPQKVAVEAGGKALDTIASASASATSHKSARTPSPSASGSASPSPGASAKPSASASAEEGKPVASGTGDGGTGRGSTPSGAGTAPRFPVPAQPGDASQLITVRANGSYATVTAWDKGPTGWKAAFSTSAGRVGANGVTNGATRRQNTYTTPSGTYTLTEGFGVEAGGTRMPYHVVSGSDWWVEDPRSAFYNRMHSTVGADFPLTEAGERGSERLADHPTQYAKALVIDYNRRPATPGRGAGIFLHINGAGATAGCVSVPRPTMDRIMTWISPAAHPRIAIG
;
A
#
# COMPACT_ATOMS: atom_id res chain seq x y z
N MET A 1 -25.46 -53.08 22.13
CA MET A 1 -24.93 -54.25 21.40
C MET A 1 -24.16 -53.75 20.18
N HIS A 2 -22.87 -54.12 20.08
CA HIS A 2 -21.99 -54.27 18.91
C HIS A 2 -22.16 -53.31 17.70
N ARG A 3 -21.26 -52.33 17.51
CA ARG A 3 -20.01 -52.39 16.71
C ARG A 3 -20.22 -52.89 15.26
N GLN A 4 -19.90 -52.03 14.28
CA GLN A 4 -18.84 -52.32 13.31
C GLN A 4 -18.39 -51.06 12.53
N SER A 5 -17.09 -50.80 12.64
CA SER A 5 -16.30 -49.88 11.83
C SER A 5 -15.98 -50.50 10.46
N VAL A 6 -15.90 -49.69 9.40
CA VAL A 6 -15.01 -49.98 8.28
C VAL A 6 -14.27 -48.69 7.89
N VAL A 7 -13.01 -48.64 8.28
CA VAL A 7 -11.97 -47.72 7.77
C VAL A 7 -11.36 -48.43 6.55
N SER A 8 -11.36 -47.79 5.39
CA SER A 8 -10.57 -48.24 4.24
C SER A 8 -9.47 -47.22 3.94
N LEU A 9 -8.28 -47.59 4.39
CA LEU A 9 -7.01 -46.93 4.14
C LEU A 9 -6.52 -47.37 2.74
N ILE A 10 -6.39 -46.46 1.78
CA ILE A 10 -5.61 -46.72 0.55
C ILE A 10 -4.40 -45.79 0.55
N SER A 11 -3.30 -46.38 1.01
CA SER A 11 -1.93 -45.91 0.79
C SER A 11 -1.49 -46.34 -0.60
N ARG A 12 -1.03 -45.41 -1.45
CA ARG A 12 -0.15 -45.73 -2.57
C ARG A 12 1.03 -44.77 -2.62
N ALA A 13 2.18 -45.40 -2.76
CA ALA A 13 3.51 -44.91 -2.47
C ALA A 13 4.04 -43.90 -3.49
N ARG A 14 4.85 -42.98 -2.97
CA ARG A 14 5.76 -42.12 -3.71
C ARG A 14 6.83 -42.96 -4.42
N ARG A 15 7.09 -42.68 -5.70
CA ARG A 15 8.37 -43.00 -6.35
C ARG A 15 9.00 -41.69 -6.80
N VAL A 16 10.06 -41.30 -6.07
CA VAL A 16 11.02 -40.27 -6.46
C VAL A 16 12.02 -40.96 -7.38
N LEU A 17 12.17 -40.49 -8.61
CA LEU A 17 13.27 -40.87 -9.49
C LEU A 17 14.27 -39.72 -9.49
N ALA A 18 15.37 -39.89 -8.77
CA ALA A 18 16.55 -39.05 -8.89
C ALA A 18 17.44 -39.65 -9.99
N VAL A 19 17.76 -38.86 -11.01
CA VAL A 19 18.81 -39.17 -11.98
C VAL A 19 19.88 -38.10 -11.83
N ALA A 20 21.00 -38.49 -11.22
CA ALA A 20 22.25 -37.78 -11.30
C ALA A 20 23.19 -38.63 -12.17
N ALA A 21 23.68 -38.06 -13.26
CA ALA A 21 24.82 -38.59 -13.99
C ALA A 21 25.73 -37.42 -14.38
N ALA A 22 26.95 -37.49 -13.87
CA ALA A 22 28.03 -36.56 -14.07
C ALA A 22 28.80 -36.88 -15.35
N GLY A 23 29.53 -35.86 -15.85
CA GLY A 23 30.85 -36.04 -16.45
C GLY A 23 30.88 -36.11 -17.98
N GLY A 24 31.67 -35.22 -18.59
CA GLY A 24 32.08 -35.32 -19.98
C GLY A 24 32.55 -34.01 -20.59
N ALA A 25 33.63 -33.42 -20.06
CA ALA A 25 34.36 -32.35 -20.73
C ALA A 25 35.21 -32.96 -21.85
N LEU A 26 35.01 -32.51 -23.09
CA LEU A 26 35.86 -32.79 -24.24
C LEU A 26 36.85 -31.62 -24.39
N VAL A 27 38.11 -31.90 -24.08
CA VAL A 27 39.27 -31.05 -24.41
C VAL A 27 39.99 -31.72 -25.57
N SER A 28 40.06 -31.03 -26.72
CA SER A 28 40.96 -31.39 -27.83
C SER A 28 42.14 -30.43 -27.79
N VAL A 29 43.31 -30.94 -27.41
CA VAL A 29 44.61 -30.26 -27.57
C VAL A 29 45.28 -30.85 -28.81
N THR A 30 45.73 -29.98 -29.72
CA THR A 30 46.76 -30.30 -30.70
C THR A 30 48.02 -29.57 -30.26
N ALA A 31 49.07 -30.32 -29.93
CA ALA A 31 50.40 -29.79 -29.63
C ALA A 31 51.35 -30.17 -30.77
N CYS A 32 52.11 -29.19 -31.27
CA CYS A 32 53.41 -29.42 -31.89
C CYS A 32 54.45 -28.98 -30.86
N GLY A 33 55.35 -29.89 -30.51
CA GLY A 33 56.26 -29.75 -29.39
C GLY A 33 57.60 -29.12 -29.71
N SER A 34 58.42 -29.05 -28.66
CA SER A 34 59.87 -29.23 -28.69
C SER A 34 60.37 -29.36 -27.24
N GLU A 35 61.38 -30.19 -27.11
CA GLU A 35 61.97 -30.80 -25.91
C GLU A 35 62.66 -29.80 -24.97
N GLU A 36 62.69 -30.08 -23.67
CA GLU A 36 63.91 -30.55 -22.96
C GLU A 36 63.68 -30.67 -21.44
N THR A 37 64.07 -31.84 -20.93
CA THR A 37 64.79 -32.16 -19.66
C THR A 37 64.62 -31.20 -18.45
N GLY A 38 64.37 -31.64 -17.22
CA GLY A 38 64.34 -32.95 -16.57
C GLY A 38 64.30 -32.75 -15.03
N GLY A 39 63.89 -33.80 -14.30
CA GLY A 39 64.03 -33.96 -12.84
C GLY A 39 62.98 -33.24 -12.00
N GLY A 40 62.26 -33.84 -11.05
CA GLY A 40 62.45 -35.10 -10.35
C GLY A 40 62.27 -34.86 -8.85
N GLU A 41 61.27 -35.53 -8.28
CA GLU A 41 61.04 -35.80 -6.84
C GLU A 41 60.69 -34.66 -5.87
N GLY A 42 59.44 -34.70 -5.39
CA GLY A 42 59.13 -35.52 -4.21
C GLY A 42 59.35 -34.90 -2.81
N PRO A 43 58.63 -35.40 -1.78
CA PRO A 43 57.96 -34.54 -0.80
C PRO A 43 58.54 -34.67 0.61
N GLN A 44 58.17 -33.76 1.53
CA GLN A 44 57.56 -34.07 2.84
C GLN A 44 57.57 -32.89 3.84
N LYS A 45 56.63 -33.02 4.78
CA LYS A 45 56.22 -32.16 5.88
C LYS A 45 57.33 -31.90 6.92
N VAL A 46 57.17 -30.86 7.75
CA VAL A 46 56.94 -30.90 9.23
C VAL A 46 56.90 -29.46 9.78
N ALA A 47 56.14 -29.29 10.87
CA ALA A 47 55.94 -28.12 11.75
C ALA A 47 57.27 -27.53 12.31
N VAL A 48 57.37 -26.37 12.99
CA VAL A 48 56.81 -25.97 14.30
C VAL A 48 57.15 -24.47 14.55
N GLU A 49 56.28 -23.79 15.32
CA GLU A 49 56.39 -22.57 16.18
C GLU A 49 57.17 -21.28 15.85
N ALA A 50 56.42 -20.18 16.03
CA ALA A 50 56.61 -19.02 16.93
C ALA A 50 57.92 -18.19 16.95
N GLY A 51 57.74 -16.86 16.84
CA GLY A 51 58.53 -15.89 17.63
C GLY A 51 58.92 -14.58 16.92
N GLY A 52 58.56 -13.46 17.55
CA GLY A 52 59.21 -12.13 17.42
C GLY A 52 58.79 -11.28 16.21
N LYS A 53 58.12 -10.12 16.31
CA LYS A 53 58.62 -8.80 16.82
C LYS A 53 60.07 -8.53 16.39
N ALA A 54 60.47 -7.43 15.77
CA ALA A 54 59.86 -6.10 15.60
C ALA A 54 60.81 -5.21 14.76
N LEU A 55 60.28 -4.12 14.18
CA LEU A 55 60.96 -2.83 13.83
C LEU A 55 62.02 -2.94 12.69
N ASP A 56 62.34 -1.95 11.86
CA ASP A 56 61.99 -0.55 11.66
C ASP A 56 62.54 -0.20 10.24
N THR A 57 61.79 0.48 9.37
CA THR A 57 62.01 1.89 8.96
C THR A 57 62.95 2.12 7.74
N ILE A 58 62.44 2.96 6.81
CA ILE A 58 63.01 3.83 5.75
C ILE A 58 63.84 3.31 4.56
N ALA A 59 63.35 3.55 3.33
CA ALA A 59 63.76 4.66 2.43
C ALA A 59 63.62 4.34 0.92
N SER A 60 63.05 5.32 0.18
CA SER A 60 62.90 5.56 -1.26
C SER A 60 63.88 4.91 -2.27
N ALA A 61 63.39 4.50 -3.46
CA ALA A 61 63.20 5.37 -4.64
C ALA A 61 62.89 4.60 -5.96
N SER A 62 61.94 5.15 -6.72
CA SER A 62 61.57 5.10 -8.15
C SER A 62 62.26 4.16 -9.18
N ALA A 63 61.43 3.57 -10.05
CA ALA A 63 61.54 3.70 -11.52
C ALA A 63 60.24 3.35 -12.28
N SER A 64 59.77 4.34 -13.05
CA SER A 64 59.00 4.39 -14.32
C SER A 64 58.25 3.16 -14.88
N ALA A 65 56.98 3.35 -15.30
CA ALA A 65 56.61 3.74 -16.68
C ALA A 65 55.09 3.55 -17.00
N THR A 66 54.45 4.66 -17.37
CA THR A 66 53.41 4.85 -18.43
C THR A 66 52.34 3.80 -18.74
N SER A 67 51.05 4.18 -18.65
CA SER A 67 50.13 4.25 -19.82
C SER A 67 48.71 4.79 -19.48
N HIS A 68 48.34 5.83 -20.25
CA HIS A 68 47.02 6.28 -20.73
C HIS A 68 45.79 6.44 -19.80
N LYS A 69 45.53 7.71 -19.46
CA LYS A 69 44.18 8.26 -19.19
C LYS A 69 43.32 8.27 -20.45
N SER A 70 42.07 7.82 -20.35
CA SER A 70 40.96 8.30 -21.19
C SER A 70 39.96 9.03 -20.30
N ALA A 71 39.82 10.33 -20.57
CA ALA A 71 38.78 11.18 -20.03
C ALA A 71 37.48 10.96 -20.82
N ARG A 72 36.34 10.90 -20.13
CA ARG A 72 35.02 11.04 -20.76
C ARG A 72 34.32 12.25 -20.16
N THR A 73 33.91 13.13 -21.07
CA THR A 73 33.32 14.44 -20.91
C THR A 73 31.90 14.40 -20.34
N PRO A 74 31.44 15.46 -19.66
CA PRO A 74 30.04 15.62 -19.25
C PRO A 74 29.21 16.21 -20.40
N SER A 75 28.05 15.62 -20.68
CA SER A 75 27.03 16.21 -21.56
C SER A 75 26.02 17.02 -20.75
N PRO A 76 25.75 18.29 -21.10
CA PRO A 76 24.60 19.03 -20.61
C PRO A 76 23.42 18.88 -21.59
N SER A 77 22.20 18.71 -21.08
CA SER A 77 20.98 19.22 -21.72
C SER A 77 19.80 19.07 -20.78
N ALA A 78 19.43 20.19 -20.18
CA ALA A 78 18.07 20.47 -19.76
C ALA A 78 17.28 20.91 -20.99
N SER A 79 16.09 20.34 -21.18
CA SER A 79 15.00 20.99 -21.91
C SER A 79 13.70 20.46 -21.36
N GLY A 80 12.95 21.36 -20.74
CA GLY A 80 11.56 21.15 -20.42
C GLY A 80 10.74 21.01 -21.71
N SER A 81 9.72 20.16 -21.65
CA SER A 81 8.60 20.20 -22.57
C SER A 81 7.37 19.82 -21.77
N ALA A 82 6.80 20.84 -21.13
CA ALA A 82 5.37 20.90 -20.95
C ALA A 82 4.76 21.07 -22.34
N SER A 83 3.81 20.21 -22.70
CA SER A 83 2.86 20.51 -23.77
C SER A 83 1.44 20.32 -23.23
N PRO A 84 0.60 21.36 -23.31
CA PRO A 84 -0.79 21.33 -22.90
C PRO A 84 -1.64 20.68 -24.00
N SER A 85 -2.67 19.94 -23.62
CA SER A 85 -3.76 19.59 -24.53
C SER A 85 -4.99 20.46 -24.23
N PRO A 86 -5.71 20.93 -25.27
CA PRO A 86 -6.59 22.09 -25.17
C PRO A 86 -8.03 21.77 -24.77
N GLY A 87 -8.67 22.76 -24.13
CA GLY A 87 -9.97 23.25 -24.58
C GLY A 87 -11.20 22.46 -24.15
N ALA A 88 -11.61 22.66 -22.89
CA ALA A 88 -13.03 22.57 -22.55
C ALA A 88 -13.82 23.60 -23.37
N SER A 89 -14.81 23.13 -24.13
CA SER A 89 -15.91 23.94 -24.63
C SER A 89 -17.21 23.25 -24.27
N ALA A 90 -17.83 23.72 -23.18
CA ALA A 90 -19.27 23.59 -22.99
C ALA A 90 -19.71 24.75 -22.08
N LYS A 91 -20.21 25.82 -22.71
CA LYS A 91 -21.06 26.82 -22.06
C LYS A 91 -22.28 26.13 -21.46
N PRO A 92 -22.73 26.46 -20.25
CA PRO A 92 -24.07 26.12 -19.81
C PRO A 92 -25.06 27.10 -20.46
N SER A 93 -26.00 26.57 -21.25
CA SER A 93 -27.19 27.31 -21.67
C SER A 93 -28.20 27.23 -20.52
N ALA A 94 -28.50 28.40 -19.96
CA ALA A 94 -29.60 28.60 -19.04
C ALA A 94 -30.92 28.71 -19.82
N SER A 95 -31.98 28.16 -19.25
CA SER A 95 -33.25 28.85 -18.96
C SER A 95 -34.44 27.92 -19.18
N ALA A 96 -35.05 27.51 -18.07
CA ALA A 96 -36.45 27.14 -18.03
C ALA A 96 -37.01 27.60 -16.67
N SER A 97 -37.88 28.60 -16.75
CA SER A 97 -39.22 28.63 -16.14
C SER A 97 -39.56 29.94 -15.44
N ALA A 98 -40.72 30.42 -15.84
CA ALA A 98 -41.33 31.71 -15.57
C ALA A 98 -42.10 31.76 -14.24
N GLU A 99 -42.34 33.00 -13.84
CA GLU A 99 -43.50 33.56 -13.12
C GLU A 99 -43.96 32.99 -11.76
N GLU A 100 -43.57 33.72 -10.72
CA GLU A 100 -44.43 34.62 -9.91
C GLU A 100 -45.93 34.31 -9.75
N GLY A 101 -46.32 34.04 -8.49
CA GLY A 101 -47.68 34.13 -7.97
C GLY A 101 -47.65 34.52 -6.48
N LYS A 102 -48.27 35.66 -6.15
CA LYS A 102 -48.28 36.36 -4.84
C LYS A 102 -49.35 35.81 -3.85
N PRO A 103 -49.42 36.32 -2.59
CA PRO A 103 -49.69 35.53 -1.37
C PRO A 103 -51.11 35.66 -0.81
N VAL A 104 -51.44 34.81 0.18
CA VAL A 104 -52.53 35.05 1.16
C VAL A 104 -52.06 34.61 2.56
N ALA A 105 -52.42 35.42 3.55
CA ALA A 105 -52.01 35.33 4.95
C ALA A 105 -53.04 34.67 5.87
N SER A 106 -52.55 34.38 7.09
CA SER A 106 -53.24 34.39 8.40
C SER A 106 -53.85 33.09 8.94
N GLY A 107 -53.41 32.76 10.16
CA GLY A 107 -53.96 31.71 11.02
C GLY A 107 -53.22 31.61 12.34
N THR A 108 -53.59 32.46 13.30
CA THR A 108 -53.14 32.54 14.70
C THR A 108 -53.66 31.34 15.51
N GLY A 109 -52.89 30.84 16.49
CA GLY A 109 -53.35 29.83 17.45
C GLY A 109 -52.32 29.53 18.53
N ASP A 110 -52.75 29.71 19.78
CA ASP A 110 -51.99 29.92 21.02
C ASP A 110 -51.71 28.63 21.83
N GLY A 111 -50.77 28.73 22.78
CA GLY A 111 -50.89 28.11 24.11
C GLY A 111 -50.56 26.62 24.28
N GLY A 112 -49.37 26.32 24.79
CA GLY A 112 -49.02 24.97 25.24
C GLY A 112 -47.74 24.89 26.08
N THR A 113 -47.78 25.43 27.29
CA THR A 113 -46.73 25.31 28.31
C THR A 113 -46.55 23.86 28.75
N GLY A 114 -45.52 23.20 28.24
CA GLY A 114 -45.04 21.90 28.72
C GLY A 114 -43.64 22.04 29.31
N ARG A 115 -43.57 22.15 30.64
CA ARG A 115 -42.32 22.11 31.43
C ARG A 115 -41.78 20.68 31.38
N GLY A 116 -41.03 20.36 30.33
CA GLY A 116 -40.33 19.09 30.16
C GLY A 116 -38.89 19.21 30.64
N SER A 117 -38.60 18.54 31.74
CA SER A 117 -37.30 18.43 32.41
C SER A 117 -36.15 18.21 31.43
N THR A 118 -35.20 19.14 31.41
CA THR A 118 -33.91 19.01 30.73
C THR A 118 -33.14 17.83 31.32
N PRO A 119 -32.71 16.82 30.54
CA PRO A 119 -31.66 15.92 31.00
C PRO A 119 -30.36 16.73 30.99
N SER A 120 -29.96 17.19 32.17
CA SER A 120 -28.60 17.65 32.42
C SER A 120 -27.65 16.46 32.27
N GLY A 121 -26.70 16.56 31.32
CA GLY A 121 -25.50 15.74 31.34
C GLY A 121 -25.29 14.73 30.20
N ALA A 122 -25.73 14.99 28.97
CA ALA A 122 -25.11 14.35 27.81
C ALA A 122 -23.94 15.23 27.36
N GLY A 123 -22.71 14.88 27.76
CA GLY A 123 -21.52 15.57 27.28
C GLY A 123 -21.56 15.65 25.75
N THR A 124 -21.54 16.87 25.21
CA THR A 124 -21.57 17.11 23.76
C THR A 124 -20.51 16.24 23.11
N ALA A 125 -20.93 15.23 22.36
CA ALA A 125 -20.00 14.42 21.58
C ALA A 125 -19.15 15.39 20.75
N PRO A 126 -17.82 15.26 20.77
CA PRO A 126 -16.94 16.18 20.04
C PRO A 126 -17.37 16.19 18.57
N ARG A 127 -17.54 17.40 18.03
CA ARG A 127 -17.90 17.59 16.64
C ARG A 127 -16.67 17.27 15.80
N PHE A 128 -16.67 16.10 15.18
CA PHE A 128 -15.62 15.71 14.25
C PHE A 128 -15.53 16.71 13.07
N PRO A 129 -14.34 16.88 12.46
CA PRO A 129 -14.14 17.82 11.36
C PRO A 129 -14.85 17.40 10.06
N VAL A 130 -15.39 16.18 10.01
CA VAL A 130 -16.16 15.61 8.89
C VAL A 130 -17.33 14.79 9.45
N PRO A 131 -18.42 14.59 8.67
CA PRO A 131 -19.49 13.67 9.06
C PRO A 131 -18.92 12.27 9.34
N ALA A 132 -19.15 11.77 10.55
CA ALA A 132 -18.66 10.47 10.98
C ALA A 132 -19.81 9.68 11.61
N GLN A 133 -19.83 8.37 11.36
CA GLN A 133 -20.72 7.41 12.00
C GLN A 133 -19.87 6.37 12.76
N PRO A 134 -19.38 6.69 13.97
CA PRO A 134 -18.43 5.83 14.68
C PRO A 134 -19.03 4.50 15.14
N GLY A 135 -20.34 4.42 15.34
CA GLY A 135 -20.99 3.21 15.83
C GLY A 135 -20.37 2.71 17.15
N ASP A 136 -19.98 1.44 17.14
CA ASP A 136 -19.29 0.71 18.22
C ASP A 136 -17.79 1.02 18.33
N ALA A 137 -17.23 1.83 17.43
CA ALA A 137 -15.81 2.17 17.44
C ALA A 137 -15.39 2.92 18.71
N SER A 138 -14.20 2.58 19.20
CA SER A 138 -13.43 3.38 20.17
C SER A 138 -12.17 4.01 19.57
N GLN A 139 -11.86 3.70 18.31
CA GLN A 139 -10.85 4.36 17.50
C GLN A 139 -11.43 4.88 16.18
N LEU A 140 -11.18 6.15 15.87
CA LEU A 140 -11.63 6.79 14.64
C LEU A 140 -10.48 7.55 13.99
N ILE A 141 -10.38 7.47 12.67
CA ILE A 141 -9.53 8.35 11.86
C ILE A 141 -10.45 9.29 11.08
N THR A 142 -10.26 10.60 11.17
CA THR A 142 -10.98 11.56 10.32
C THR A 142 -10.05 12.15 9.28
N VAL A 143 -10.52 12.23 8.04
CA VAL A 143 -9.79 12.78 6.89
C VAL A 143 -10.60 13.95 6.36
N ARG A 144 -10.14 15.16 6.64
CA ARG A 144 -10.73 16.40 6.11
C ARG A 144 -9.93 16.85 4.89
N ALA A 145 -10.50 16.74 3.71
CA ALA A 145 -9.86 17.11 2.46
C ALA A 145 -9.96 18.61 2.15
N ASN A 146 -8.98 19.09 1.38
CA ASN A 146 -8.99 20.38 0.70
C ASN A 146 -8.27 20.19 -0.64
N GLY A 147 -9.04 20.04 -1.72
CA GLY A 147 -8.52 19.56 -3.01
C GLY A 147 -7.87 18.18 -2.86
N SER A 148 -6.62 18.04 -3.32
CA SER A 148 -5.84 16.79 -3.20
C SER A 148 -5.05 16.64 -1.88
N TYR A 149 -5.16 17.61 -0.97
CA TYR A 149 -4.54 17.60 0.35
C TYR A 149 -5.56 17.21 1.42
N ALA A 150 -5.10 16.71 2.57
CA ALA A 150 -5.98 16.40 3.70
C ALA A 150 -5.31 16.58 5.05
N THR A 151 -6.11 17.01 6.03
CA THR A 151 -5.77 16.85 7.45
C THR A 151 -6.32 15.52 7.94
N VAL A 152 -5.44 14.67 8.44
CA VAL A 152 -5.78 13.35 8.99
C VAL A 152 -5.58 13.40 10.50
N THR A 153 -6.61 13.03 11.27
CA THR A 153 -6.59 13.02 12.74
C THR A 153 -7.03 11.67 13.26
N ALA A 154 -6.25 11.09 14.16
CA ALA A 154 -6.62 9.89 14.92
C ALA A 154 -7.27 10.29 16.25
N TRP A 155 -8.34 9.60 16.62
CA TRP A 155 -9.18 9.89 17.78
C TRP A 155 -9.40 8.65 18.63
N ASP A 156 -9.25 8.78 19.94
CA ASP A 156 -9.57 7.75 20.93
C ASP A 156 -10.85 8.12 21.67
N LYS A 157 -11.74 7.15 21.87
CA LYS A 157 -12.92 7.27 22.72
C LYS A 157 -12.54 6.90 24.16
N GLY A 158 -12.48 7.91 25.02
CA GLY A 158 -12.31 7.73 26.47
C GLY A 158 -13.63 7.80 27.24
N PRO A 159 -13.59 7.70 28.58
CA PRO A 159 -14.77 7.79 29.45
C PRO A 159 -15.54 9.11 29.30
N THR A 160 -14.84 10.19 28.95
CA THR A 160 -15.40 11.54 28.79
C THR A 160 -15.72 11.89 27.33
N GLY A 161 -15.74 10.90 26.43
CA GLY A 161 -15.93 11.10 24.99
C GLY A 161 -14.63 11.03 24.18
N TRP A 162 -14.69 11.47 22.91
CA TRP A 162 -13.54 11.37 22.02
C TRP A 162 -12.49 12.47 22.25
N LYS A 163 -11.22 12.12 22.06
CA LYS A 163 -10.09 13.05 22.09
C LYS A 163 -9.16 12.75 20.93
N ALA A 164 -8.58 13.80 20.33
CA ALA A 164 -7.57 13.63 19.31
C ALA A 164 -6.29 13.05 19.95
N ALA A 165 -5.81 11.93 19.44
CA ALA A 165 -4.55 11.31 19.84
C ALA A 165 -3.36 11.96 19.13
N PHE A 166 -3.51 12.20 17.82
CA PHE A 166 -2.54 12.88 16.97
C PHE A 166 -3.14 13.29 15.62
N SER A 167 -2.49 14.22 14.94
CA SER A 167 -2.90 14.67 13.61
C SER A 167 -1.71 14.99 12.71
N THR A 168 -1.97 15.06 11.41
CA THR A 168 -1.07 15.59 10.39
C THR A 168 -1.87 16.39 9.37
N SER A 169 -1.31 17.51 8.91
CA SER A 169 -1.84 18.30 7.79
C SER A 169 -1.21 17.91 6.44
N ALA A 170 -0.23 17.00 6.45
CA ALA A 170 0.52 16.57 5.27
C ALA A 170 -0.08 15.28 4.64
N GLY A 171 -1.39 15.08 4.77
CA GLY A 171 -2.09 13.98 4.11
C GLY A 171 -2.43 14.32 2.65
N ARG A 172 -2.64 13.28 1.83
CA ARG A 172 -3.13 13.40 0.45
C ARG A 172 -4.35 12.51 0.23
N VAL A 173 -5.17 12.92 -0.72
CA VAL A 173 -6.32 12.17 -1.24
C VAL A 173 -6.24 12.11 -2.76
N GLY A 174 -7.29 11.60 -3.39
CA GLY A 174 -7.40 11.53 -4.85
C GLY A 174 -7.03 12.85 -5.54
N ALA A 175 -6.41 12.79 -6.71
CA ALA A 175 -6.05 13.97 -7.51
C ALA A 175 -7.25 14.88 -7.81
N ASN A 176 -8.44 14.29 -7.96
CA ASN A 176 -9.71 14.99 -8.16
C ASN A 176 -10.48 15.23 -6.84
N GLY A 177 -9.82 15.12 -5.70
CA GLY A 177 -10.37 15.37 -4.38
C GLY A 177 -11.28 14.27 -3.87
N VAL A 178 -12.27 14.65 -3.06
CA VAL A 178 -13.26 13.75 -2.45
C VAL A 178 -14.59 13.86 -3.19
N THR A 179 -15.24 12.73 -3.44
CA THR A 179 -16.58 12.67 -4.03
C THR A 179 -17.53 11.84 -3.17
N ASN A 180 -18.83 11.95 -3.41
CA ASN A 180 -19.83 11.14 -2.70
C ASN A 180 -19.54 9.65 -2.88
N GLY A 181 -19.19 8.97 -1.78
CA GLY A 181 -18.85 7.55 -1.80
C GLY A 181 -19.99 6.67 -2.33
N ALA A 182 -21.25 7.03 -2.10
CA ALA A 182 -22.40 6.25 -2.59
C ALA A 182 -22.49 6.21 -4.12
N THR A 183 -22.07 7.29 -4.80
CA THR A 183 -22.20 7.45 -6.26
C THR A 183 -20.86 7.46 -6.98
N ARG A 184 -19.74 7.27 -6.27
CA ARG A 184 -18.40 7.24 -6.85
C ARG A 184 -18.28 6.12 -7.89
N ARG A 185 -17.51 6.41 -8.95
CA ARG A 185 -17.15 5.47 -10.01
C ARG A 185 -15.64 5.19 -9.99
N GLN A 186 -15.25 4.02 -10.50
CA GLN A 186 -13.84 3.64 -10.68
C GLN A 186 -13.13 4.57 -11.69
N ASN A 187 -11.81 4.70 -11.58
CA ASN A 187 -10.96 5.47 -12.49
C ASN A 187 -11.27 6.98 -12.55
N THR A 188 -11.92 7.55 -11.52
CA THR A 188 -12.20 9.00 -11.44
C THR A 188 -11.14 9.80 -10.67
N TYR A 189 -10.11 9.15 -10.13
CA TYR A 189 -9.07 9.77 -9.28
C TYR A 189 -9.62 10.53 -8.06
N THR A 190 -10.80 10.14 -7.56
CA THR A 190 -11.43 10.74 -6.37
C THR A 190 -11.36 9.78 -5.19
N THR A 191 -11.25 10.28 -3.96
CA THR A 191 -11.44 9.50 -2.74
C THR A 191 -12.93 9.47 -2.36
N PRO A 192 -13.49 8.32 -1.93
CA PRO A 192 -14.90 8.25 -1.52
C PRO A 192 -15.11 8.88 -0.13
N SER A 193 -16.00 9.86 -0.02
CA SER A 193 -16.48 10.33 1.29
C SER A 193 -17.32 9.26 1.97
N GLY A 194 -17.44 9.32 3.30
CA GLY A 194 -18.23 8.37 4.10
C GLY A 194 -17.46 7.89 5.33
N THR A 195 -18.08 6.96 6.08
CA THR A 195 -17.43 6.27 7.20
C THR A 195 -17.28 4.80 6.89
N TYR A 196 -16.05 4.29 6.94
CA TYR A 196 -15.68 2.92 6.57
C TYR A 196 -14.97 2.22 7.72
N THR A 197 -15.10 0.90 7.79
CA THR A 197 -14.30 0.09 8.71
C THR A 197 -12.88 -0.09 8.19
N LEU A 198 -11.96 -0.31 9.13
CA LEU A 198 -10.59 -0.76 8.86
C LEU A 198 -10.46 -2.16 9.45
N THR A 199 -10.52 -3.20 8.62
CA THR A 199 -10.56 -4.60 9.12
C THR A 199 -9.24 -5.36 8.99
N GLU A 200 -8.37 -4.92 8.10
CA GLU A 200 -7.08 -5.56 7.84
C GLU A 200 -6.06 -4.55 7.28
N GLY A 201 -4.79 -4.91 7.34
CA GLY A 201 -3.71 -4.18 6.69
C GLY A 201 -2.82 -5.09 5.85
N PHE A 202 -1.95 -4.47 5.07
CA PHE A 202 -0.94 -5.17 4.30
C PHE A 202 0.27 -4.28 4.07
N GLY A 203 1.37 -4.86 3.63
CA GLY A 203 2.50 -4.09 3.11
C GLY A 203 3.71 -4.96 2.80
N VAL A 204 4.69 -4.38 2.11
CA VAL A 204 5.97 -5.03 1.81
C VAL A 204 6.91 -5.07 3.01
N GLU A 205 6.62 -4.28 4.05
CA GLU A 205 7.27 -4.36 5.36
C GLU A 205 6.35 -5.04 6.38
N ALA A 206 6.94 -5.58 7.46
CA ALA A 206 6.17 -6.04 8.61
C ALA A 206 5.37 -4.87 9.23
N GLY A 207 4.09 -5.12 9.53
CA GLY A 207 3.15 -4.05 9.88
C GLY A 207 3.42 -3.38 11.23
N GLY A 208 4.00 -4.10 12.20
CA GLY A 208 4.17 -3.58 13.57
C GLY A 208 2.84 -3.21 14.22
N THR A 209 1.77 -3.93 13.90
CA THR A 209 0.38 -3.62 14.29
C THR A 209 -0.29 -4.81 14.95
N ARG A 210 -1.39 -4.53 15.67
CA ARG A 210 -2.29 -5.54 16.22
C ARG A 210 -3.39 -5.95 15.23
N MET A 211 -3.56 -5.21 14.14
CA MET A 211 -4.52 -5.57 13.09
C MET A 211 -4.11 -6.87 12.40
N PRO A 212 -5.08 -7.67 11.91
CA PRO A 212 -4.78 -8.68 10.90
C PRO A 212 -3.97 -8.05 9.77
N TYR A 213 -2.81 -8.63 9.45
CA TYR A 213 -1.85 -8.01 8.55
C TYR A 213 -1.20 -9.03 7.61
N HIS A 214 -1.21 -8.74 6.31
CA HIS A 214 -0.57 -9.56 5.27
C HIS A 214 0.74 -8.95 4.80
N VAL A 215 1.84 -9.70 4.84
CA VAL A 215 3.11 -9.27 4.25
C VAL A 215 3.08 -9.61 2.75
N VAL A 216 3.13 -8.58 1.91
CA VAL A 216 3.00 -8.68 0.47
C VAL A 216 4.19 -9.44 -0.12
N SER A 217 3.86 -10.40 -0.98
CA SER A 217 4.76 -11.12 -1.87
C SER A 217 4.66 -10.58 -3.30
N GLY A 218 5.60 -10.98 -4.16
CA GLY A 218 5.55 -10.64 -5.59
C GLY A 218 4.37 -11.24 -6.37
N SER A 219 3.57 -12.11 -5.73
CA SER A 219 2.39 -12.76 -6.29
C SER A 219 1.07 -12.15 -5.85
N ASP A 220 1.08 -11.14 -4.96
CA ASP A 220 -0.14 -10.55 -4.42
C ASP A 220 -0.63 -9.38 -5.27
N TRP A 221 -1.89 -9.45 -5.65
CA TRP A 221 -2.59 -8.44 -6.43
C TRP A 221 -3.82 -7.96 -5.69
N TRP A 222 -4.13 -6.67 -5.77
CA TRP A 222 -5.46 -6.18 -5.47
C TRP A 222 -6.30 -6.17 -6.74
N VAL A 223 -7.35 -6.98 -6.76
CA VAL A 223 -8.13 -7.19 -7.97
C VAL A 223 -9.05 -5.99 -8.22
N GLU A 224 -8.81 -5.30 -9.33
CA GLU A 224 -9.61 -4.14 -9.76
C GLU A 224 -10.39 -4.40 -11.06
N ASP A 225 -10.22 -5.57 -11.68
CA ASP A 225 -10.98 -5.97 -12.87
C ASP A 225 -12.47 -6.11 -12.53
N PRO A 226 -13.37 -5.26 -13.07
CA PRO A 226 -14.81 -5.33 -12.80
C PRO A 226 -15.46 -6.64 -13.26
N ARG A 227 -14.78 -7.43 -14.11
CA ARG A 227 -15.27 -8.72 -14.61
C ARG A 227 -14.83 -9.91 -13.76
N SER A 228 -13.93 -9.70 -12.81
CA SER A 228 -13.39 -10.77 -11.96
C SER A 228 -14.35 -11.14 -10.85
N ALA A 229 -14.46 -12.44 -10.59
CA ALA A 229 -15.12 -12.97 -9.40
C ALA A 229 -14.35 -12.63 -8.10
N PHE A 230 -13.18 -11.99 -8.17
CA PHE A 230 -12.38 -11.52 -7.04
C PHE A 230 -12.37 -10.00 -6.88
N TYR A 231 -13.19 -9.25 -7.63
CA TYR A 231 -13.23 -7.78 -7.59
C TYR A 231 -13.22 -7.19 -6.17
N ASN A 232 -12.30 -6.25 -5.95
CA ASN A 232 -12.01 -5.54 -4.71
C ASN A 232 -11.58 -6.45 -3.53
N ARG A 233 -10.75 -7.44 -3.84
CA ARG A 233 -10.07 -8.31 -2.87
C ARG A 233 -8.61 -8.48 -3.25
N MET A 234 -7.78 -8.79 -2.25
CA MET A 234 -6.45 -9.31 -2.49
C MET A 234 -6.56 -10.74 -3.02
N HIS A 235 -5.78 -11.09 -4.04
CA HIS A 235 -5.71 -12.43 -4.61
C HIS A 235 -4.29 -12.72 -5.10
N SER A 236 -3.87 -13.98 -4.96
CA SER A 236 -2.59 -14.44 -5.52
C SER A 236 -2.70 -14.63 -7.04
N THR A 237 -1.56 -14.72 -7.74
CA THR A 237 -1.54 -15.09 -9.16
C THR A 237 -2.08 -16.50 -9.41
N VAL A 238 -1.99 -17.40 -8.43
CA VAL A 238 -2.51 -18.77 -8.54
C VAL A 238 -4.04 -18.75 -8.51
N GLY A 239 -4.66 -19.26 -9.57
CA GLY A 239 -6.13 -19.31 -9.69
C GLY A 239 -6.78 -17.96 -10.04
N ALA A 240 -6.00 -16.98 -10.51
CA ALA A 240 -6.52 -15.70 -10.97
C ALA A 240 -7.45 -15.88 -12.19
N ASP A 241 -8.60 -15.21 -12.17
CA ASP A 241 -9.55 -15.10 -13.29
C ASP A 241 -9.47 -13.73 -14.00
N PHE A 242 -8.46 -12.93 -13.64
CA PHE A 242 -8.20 -11.59 -14.14
C PHE A 242 -6.83 -11.52 -14.84
N PRO A 243 -6.62 -10.55 -15.74
CA PRO A 243 -5.32 -10.33 -16.37
C PRO A 243 -4.27 -9.89 -15.35
N LEU A 244 -3.09 -10.50 -15.36
CA LEU A 244 -1.94 -10.09 -14.53
C LEU A 244 -1.23 -8.87 -15.16
N THR A 245 -1.95 -7.76 -15.23
CA THR A 245 -1.46 -6.47 -15.74
C THR A 245 -2.08 -5.33 -14.93
N GLU A 246 -1.32 -4.26 -14.72
CA GLU A 246 -1.84 -3.03 -14.10
C GLU A 246 -2.51 -2.11 -15.13
N ALA A 247 -2.43 -2.43 -16.42
CA ALA A 247 -2.89 -1.56 -17.48
C ALA A 247 -4.31 -1.87 -17.97
N GLY A 248 -5.01 -0.81 -18.39
CA GLY A 248 -6.31 -0.90 -19.06
C GLY A 248 -7.50 -1.13 -18.12
N GLU A 249 -8.70 -1.23 -18.70
CA GLU A 249 -9.95 -1.30 -17.92
C GLU A 249 -10.11 -2.56 -17.07
N ARG A 250 -9.36 -3.61 -17.42
CA ARG A 250 -9.31 -4.89 -16.69
C ARG A 250 -8.03 -5.04 -15.87
N GLY A 251 -7.26 -3.97 -15.73
CA GLY A 251 -6.05 -3.98 -14.91
C GLY A 251 -6.38 -4.24 -13.45
N SER A 252 -5.43 -4.81 -12.72
CA SER A 252 -5.46 -4.99 -11.27
C SER A 252 -4.14 -4.50 -10.70
N GLU A 253 -4.10 -4.09 -9.45
CA GLU A 253 -2.90 -3.48 -8.88
C GLU A 253 -1.96 -4.56 -8.34
N ARG A 254 -0.69 -4.54 -8.77
CA ARG A 254 0.32 -5.46 -8.23
C ARG A 254 0.99 -4.81 -7.03
N LEU A 255 0.65 -5.27 -5.83
CA LEU A 255 0.99 -4.57 -4.59
C LEU A 255 2.50 -4.41 -4.36
N ALA A 256 3.30 -5.37 -4.83
CA ALA A 256 4.76 -5.33 -4.72
C ALA A 256 5.42 -4.22 -5.56
N ASP A 257 4.73 -3.68 -6.57
CA ASP A 257 5.28 -2.68 -7.49
C ASP A 257 5.17 -1.24 -6.91
N HIS A 258 4.58 -1.09 -5.71
CA HIS A 258 4.43 0.19 -4.99
C HIS A 258 5.12 0.17 -3.61
N PRO A 259 6.42 -0.13 -3.52
CA PRO A 259 7.09 -0.43 -2.25
C PRO A 259 7.15 0.75 -1.28
N THR A 260 7.11 1.99 -1.77
CA THR A 260 7.10 3.19 -0.91
C THR A 260 5.73 3.40 -0.30
N GLN A 261 4.69 3.42 -1.12
CA GLN A 261 3.31 3.65 -0.71
C GLN A 261 2.84 2.52 0.20
N TYR A 262 3.10 1.28 -0.21
CA TYR A 262 2.68 0.06 0.47
C TYR A 262 3.79 -0.56 1.31
N ALA A 263 4.75 0.24 1.78
CA ALA A 263 5.60 -0.20 2.90
C ALA A 263 4.69 -0.64 4.06
N LYS A 264 3.66 0.15 4.38
CA LYS A 264 2.57 -0.21 5.31
C LYS A 264 1.26 0.43 4.87
N ALA A 265 0.18 -0.35 4.85
CA ALA A 265 -1.15 0.09 4.48
C ALA A 265 -2.24 -0.54 5.35
N LEU A 266 -3.36 0.16 5.47
CA LEU A 266 -4.61 -0.34 6.03
C LEU A 266 -5.69 -0.33 4.93
N VAL A 267 -6.50 -1.38 4.88
CA VAL A 267 -7.61 -1.45 3.94
C VAL A 267 -8.77 -0.62 4.43
N ILE A 268 -9.22 0.33 3.60
CA ILE A 268 -10.47 1.06 3.80
C ILE A 268 -11.57 0.22 3.16
N ASP A 269 -12.52 -0.29 3.94
CA ASP A 269 -13.58 -1.20 3.46
C ASP A 269 -14.66 -0.52 2.60
N TYR A 270 -14.25 0.43 1.76
CA TYR A 270 -15.07 0.96 0.69
C TYR A 270 -15.36 -0.12 -0.36
N ASN A 271 -16.64 -0.39 -0.61
CA ASN A 271 -17.10 -1.26 -1.70
C ASN A 271 -16.63 -2.73 -1.61
N ARG A 272 -16.55 -3.34 -0.43
CA ARG A 272 -16.01 -4.72 -0.27
C ARG A 272 -17.03 -5.82 0.03
N ARG A 273 -18.19 -5.51 0.63
CA ARG A 273 -19.12 -6.54 1.17
C ARG A 273 -20.61 -6.15 1.01
N PRO A 274 -21.28 -6.60 -0.06
CA PRO A 274 -20.70 -7.10 -1.31
C PRO A 274 -20.01 -5.97 -2.09
N ALA A 275 -19.02 -6.32 -2.91
CA ALA A 275 -18.43 -5.37 -3.84
C ALA A 275 -19.34 -5.17 -5.06
N THR A 276 -19.53 -3.92 -5.47
CA THR A 276 -20.22 -3.56 -6.72
C THR A 276 -19.17 -3.18 -7.76
N PRO A 277 -18.99 -3.99 -8.83
CA PRO A 277 -18.09 -3.66 -9.93
C PRO A 277 -18.29 -2.26 -10.49
N GLY A 278 -17.20 -1.56 -10.81
CA GLY A 278 -17.22 -0.21 -11.37
C GLY A 278 -17.43 0.93 -10.38
N ARG A 279 -17.69 0.65 -9.08
CA ARG A 279 -17.70 1.69 -8.03
C ARG A 279 -16.31 2.06 -7.51
N GLY A 280 -15.29 1.32 -7.91
CA GLY A 280 -13.89 1.48 -7.50
C GLY A 280 -13.45 0.39 -6.53
N ALA A 281 -12.18 0.04 -6.62
CA ALA A 281 -11.49 -0.91 -5.75
C ALA A 281 -10.25 -0.20 -5.15
N GLY A 282 -9.46 -0.94 -4.36
CA GLY A 282 -8.10 -0.53 -4.00
C GLY A 282 -8.02 0.76 -3.18
N ILE A 283 -8.95 0.98 -2.24
CA ILE A 283 -8.93 2.18 -1.40
C ILE A 283 -8.27 1.87 -0.08
N PHE A 284 -7.12 2.49 0.14
CA PHE A 284 -6.25 2.23 1.28
C PHE A 284 -5.91 3.51 2.03
N LEU A 285 -5.49 3.34 3.29
CA LEU A 285 -4.72 4.32 4.04
C LEU A 285 -3.26 3.89 4.01
N HIS A 286 -2.38 4.65 3.37
CA HIS A 286 -1.00 4.22 3.11
C HIS A 286 0.02 5.37 3.25
N ILE A 287 1.31 5.09 3.03
CA ILE A 287 2.39 6.08 3.13
C ILE A 287 2.37 7.00 1.90
N ASN A 288 2.63 8.29 2.09
CA ASN A 288 2.74 9.26 0.99
C ASN A 288 3.71 8.79 -0.11
N GLY A 289 3.25 8.86 -1.35
CA GLY A 289 4.11 8.89 -2.53
C GLY A 289 4.54 10.32 -2.89
N ALA A 290 4.92 10.53 -4.15
CA ALA A 290 5.36 11.85 -4.63
C ALA A 290 4.22 12.87 -4.84
N GLY A 291 2.95 12.43 -4.87
CA GLY A 291 1.83 13.27 -5.29
C GLY A 291 0.49 12.90 -4.67
N ALA A 292 -0.58 13.36 -5.33
CA ALA A 292 -1.94 12.95 -5.00
C ALA A 292 -2.13 11.45 -5.31
N THR A 293 -3.16 10.85 -4.70
CA THR A 293 -3.45 9.42 -4.92
C THR A 293 -4.42 9.24 -6.10
N ALA A 294 -4.67 7.98 -6.49
CA ALA A 294 -5.77 7.63 -7.39
C ALA A 294 -7.14 7.50 -6.68
N GLY A 295 -7.18 7.66 -5.35
CA GLY A 295 -8.39 7.52 -4.54
C GLY A 295 -8.13 7.10 -3.10
N CYS A 296 -6.94 6.60 -2.78
CA CYS A 296 -6.49 6.33 -1.42
C CYS A 296 -6.42 7.59 -0.55
N VAL A 297 -6.29 7.38 0.75
CA VAL A 297 -5.79 8.37 1.69
C VAL A 297 -4.32 8.06 1.95
N SER A 298 -3.44 9.04 1.91
CA SER A 298 -2.04 8.84 2.29
C SER A 298 -1.59 9.83 3.36
N VAL A 299 -0.64 9.39 4.19
CA VAL A 299 -0.03 10.20 5.26
C VAL A 299 1.49 10.05 5.26
N PRO A 300 2.26 10.97 5.88
CA PRO A 300 3.70 10.80 6.01
C PRO A 300 4.05 9.50 6.72
N ARG A 301 5.18 8.86 6.36
CA ARG A 301 5.63 7.60 6.98
C ARG A 301 5.64 7.63 8.51
N PRO A 302 6.15 8.68 9.19
CA PRO A 302 6.09 8.75 10.65
C PRO A 302 4.65 8.72 11.21
N THR A 303 3.70 9.33 10.50
CA THR A 303 2.28 9.25 10.88
C THR A 303 1.74 7.85 10.66
N MET A 304 2.05 7.21 9.53
CA MET A 304 1.59 5.84 9.26
C MET A 304 2.14 4.86 10.31
N ASP A 305 3.43 4.94 10.65
CA ASP A 305 4.04 4.11 11.69
C ASP A 305 3.35 4.28 13.05
N ARG A 306 2.98 5.52 13.40
CA ARG A 306 2.20 5.81 14.61
C ARG A 306 0.79 5.23 14.54
N ILE A 307 0.12 5.32 13.39
CA ILE A 307 -1.19 4.69 13.17
C ILE A 307 -1.09 3.18 13.36
N MET A 308 -0.10 2.52 12.76
CA MET A 308 0.06 1.07 12.83
C MET A 308 0.26 0.57 14.27
N THR A 309 1.00 1.32 15.09
CA THR A 309 1.23 1.01 16.50
C THR A 309 -0.02 1.27 17.36
N TRP A 310 -0.78 2.32 17.01
CA TRP A 310 -1.95 2.78 17.77
C TRP A 310 -3.21 1.95 17.49
N ILE A 311 -3.44 1.57 16.23
CA ILE A 311 -4.68 0.95 15.78
C ILE A 311 -4.82 -0.49 16.32
N SER A 312 -6.02 -0.84 16.78
CA SER A 312 -6.34 -2.13 17.38
C SER A 312 -7.65 -2.69 16.82
N PRO A 313 -7.71 -3.98 16.44
CA PRO A 313 -8.96 -4.56 15.93
C PRO A 313 -10.05 -4.61 17.00
N ALA A 314 -9.67 -4.73 18.27
CA ALA A 314 -10.60 -4.73 19.41
C ALA A 314 -11.27 -3.36 19.65
N ALA A 315 -10.76 -2.29 19.02
CA ALA A 315 -11.35 -0.96 19.09
C ALA A 315 -12.34 -0.67 17.95
N HIS A 316 -12.63 -1.66 17.10
CA HIS A 316 -13.49 -1.56 15.92
C HIS A 316 -13.18 -0.31 15.08
N PRO A 317 -11.94 -0.14 14.62
CA PRO A 317 -11.47 1.13 14.09
C PRO A 317 -12.21 1.50 12.80
N ARG A 318 -12.54 2.78 12.68
CA ARG A 318 -13.20 3.36 11.51
C ARG A 318 -12.42 4.53 10.95
N ILE A 319 -12.67 4.85 9.69
CA ILE A 319 -12.18 6.04 9.01
C ILE A 319 -13.36 6.83 8.42
N ALA A 320 -13.46 8.11 8.76
CA ALA A 320 -14.44 9.04 8.22
C ALA A 320 -13.76 10.04 7.28
N ILE A 321 -14.26 10.18 6.06
CA ILE A 321 -13.65 10.97 4.99
C ILE A 321 -14.67 12.01 4.50
N GLY A 322 -14.25 13.26 4.37
CA GLY A 322 -15.08 14.37 3.89
C GLY A 322 -14.31 15.63 3.54
#